data_AF-R6WPH0-F1
#
_entry.id   AF-R6WPH0-F1
#
_cell.length_a   1.000
_cell.length_b   1.000
_cell.length_c   1.000
_cell.angle_alpha   90.00
_cell.angle_beta   90.00
_cell.angle_gamma   90.00
#
_symmetry.space_group_name_H-M   'P 1'
#
loop_
_entity.id
_entity.type
_entity.pdbx_description
1 polymer ?
#
loop_
_entity_poly.entity_id
_entity_poly.type
_entity_poly.pdbx_seq_one_letter_code
_entity_poly.pdbx_strand_id
1 'polypeptide(L)'
;MARSISELFMNRFMDKNDLYPVLEYVKADNSLDLEMRGNYVSIYYRGGSVLRIFEDKGHYGSIDPRYMPGAQAPQFSLENIHAYLTEAKHIVDIYTTNVKNHLGEKDIQQMIIKENNYSCNSFDTDYFIIDSEYQYGDKRFDLVALEWESTPAAHKLAKTAIPRLFIIEVKQGYKSIRSTQSVKDDKTTESPGLKIHQDDFRDFVSDCDRVQNFQNDMLNLFRQKRILGLIPGFKLGDNADKYKDVTQIQPKVEFACVLANYKTQSTQLRLELQEMEDCLFFNSSFMGYGLYKSGLMNKAALEKELCR
;
A
#
# COMPACT_ATOMS: atom_id res chain seq x y z
N MET A 1 -12.14 9.62 -0.86
CA MET A 1 -11.58 10.76 -0.08
C MET A 1 -10.22 11.07 -0.67
N ALA A 2 -9.87 12.34 -0.86
CA ALA A 2 -8.54 12.68 -1.37
C ALA A 2 -7.45 12.22 -0.40
N ARG A 3 -6.41 11.59 -0.93
CA ARG A 3 -5.27 11.04 -0.19
C ARG A 3 -4.09 12.00 -0.17
N SER A 4 -3.89 12.74 -1.25
CA SER A 4 -2.86 13.77 -1.32
C SER A 4 -3.06 14.85 -0.25
N ILE A 5 -1.96 15.32 0.34
CA ILE A 5 -2.00 16.37 1.38
C ILE A 5 -1.88 17.77 0.75
N SER A 6 -2.19 18.83 1.49
CA SER A 6 -2.07 20.20 0.98
C SER A 6 -0.60 20.59 0.72
N GLU A 7 -0.36 21.60 -0.12
CA GLU A 7 0.98 22.17 -0.30
C GLU A 7 1.55 22.75 0.99
N LEU A 8 0.71 23.37 1.83
CA LEU A 8 1.14 23.89 3.12
C LEU A 8 1.64 22.75 4.01
N PHE A 9 0.96 21.61 4.01
CA PHE A 9 1.37 20.46 4.78
C PHE A 9 2.64 19.81 4.22
N MET A 10 2.75 19.67 2.89
CA MET A 10 3.99 19.24 2.22
C MET A 10 5.19 20.10 2.61
N ASN A 11 5.02 21.43 2.65
CA ASN A 11 6.11 22.36 2.99
C ASN A 11 6.65 22.14 4.40
N ARG A 12 5.81 21.69 5.35
CA ARG A 12 6.26 21.35 6.71
C ARG A 12 7.25 20.18 6.72
N PHE A 13 7.07 19.18 5.86
CA PHE A 13 8.01 18.06 5.70
C PHE A 13 9.31 18.45 4.99
N MET A 14 9.35 19.62 4.35
CA MET A 14 10.55 20.17 3.71
C MET A 14 11.26 21.21 4.59
N ASP A 15 10.64 21.67 5.69
CA ASP A 15 11.22 22.62 6.63
C ASP A 15 12.02 21.91 7.73
N LYS A 16 13.33 22.17 7.77
CA LYS A 16 14.30 21.62 8.74
C LYS A 16 13.94 21.89 10.20
N ASN A 17 13.13 22.91 10.47
CA ASN A 17 12.71 23.28 11.82
C ASN A 17 11.30 22.79 12.18
N ASP A 18 10.65 21.99 11.32
CA ASP A 18 9.29 21.46 11.54
C ASP A 18 9.26 19.93 11.35
N LEU A 19 8.64 19.40 10.29
CA LEU A 19 8.44 17.96 10.11
C LEU A 19 9.55 17.28 9.30
N TYR A 20 10.54 18.02 8.80
CA TYR A 20 11.68 17.42 8.10
C TYR A 20 12.44 16.36 8.92
N PRO A 21 12.68 16.52 10.24
CA PRO A 21 13.29 15.47 11.06
C PRO A 21 12.47 14.16 11.07
N VAL A 22 11.14 14.26 10.97
CA VAL A 22 10.26 13.09 10.84
C VAL A 22 10.48 12.39 9.51
N LEU A 23 10.47 13.15 8.41
CA LEU A 23 10.69 12.63 7.08
C LEU A 23 12.03 11.91 6.95
N GLU A 24 13.11 12.52 7.45
CA GLU A 24 14.45 11.94 7.38
C GLU A 24 14.56 10.66 8.22
N TYR A 25 13.90 10.60 9.38
CA TYR A 25 13.86 9.38 10.18
C TYR A 25 13.20 8.24 9.42
N VAL A 26 12.02 8.48 8.83
CA VAL A 26 11.31 7.47 8.02
C VAL A 26 12.17 7.00 6.86
N LYS A 27 12.82 7.92 6.14
CA LYS A 27 13.69 7.55 5.01
C LYS A 27 14.93 6.76 5.42
N ALA A 28 15.41 6.96 6.65
CA ALA A 28 16.55 6.22 7.20
C ALA A 28 16.16 4.83 7.73
N ASP A 29 14.90 4.63 8.15
CA ASP A 29 14.38 3.37 8.68
C ASP A 29 13.42 2.69 7.68
N ASN A 30 13.94 1.80 6.86
CA ASN A 30 13.17 1.07 5.84
C ASN A 30 12.17 0.03 6.41
N SER A 31 11.97 -0.03 7.72
CA SER A 31 10.86 -0.75 8.34
C SER A 31 9.63 0.12 8.59
N LEU A 32 9.76 1.44 8.39
CA LEU A 32 8.67 2.40 8.49
C LEU A 32 8.12 2.73 7.11
N ASP A 33 6.82 3.00 7.08
CA ASP A 33 6.11 3.45 5.89
C ASP A 33 5.31 4.71 6.23
N LEU A 34 5.41 5.75 5.41
CA LEU A 34 4.67 7.00 5.60
C LEU A 34 3.61 7.13 4.52
N GLU A 35 2.36 7.18 4.97
CA GLU A 35 1.20 7.26 4.10
C GLU A 35 0.40 8.54 4.33
N MET A 36 -0.10 9.10 3.22
CA MET A 36 -0.88 10.32 3.21
C MET A 36 -2.37 10.00 3.19
N ARG A 37 -3.15 10.79 3.94
CA ARG A 37 -4.58 10.55 4.19
C ARG A 37 -5.39 11.84 4.06
N GLY A 38 -4.95 12.77 3.20
CA GLY A 38 -5.58 14.07 2.99
C GLY A 38 -5.16 15.10 4.05
N ASN A 39 -5.84 15.10 5.20
CA ASN A 39 -5.61 16.07 6.27
C ASN A 39 -4.66 15.56 7.38
N TYR A 40 -4.12 14.35 7.23
CA TYR A 40 -3.09 13.80 8.11
C TYR A 40 -2.16 12.89 7.32
N VAL A 41 -1.00 12.62 7.91
CA VAL A 41 -0.15 11.49 7.53
C VAL A 41 -0.11 10.48 8.66
N SER A 42 0.14 9.22 8.31
CA SER A 42 0.31 8.14 9.26
C SER A 42 1.60 7.39 8.97
N ILE A 43 2.39 7.16 10.00
CA ILE A 43 3.58 6.31 9.94
C ILE A 43 3.20 4.93 10.45
N TYR A 44 3.58 3.91 9.69
CA TYR A 44 3.27 2.52 9.95
C TYR A 44 4.54 1.70 10.22
N TYR A 45 4.42 0.73 11.13
CA TYR A 45 5.39 -0.33 11.36
C TYR A 45 4.66 -1.67 11.44
N ARG A 46 5.06 -2.63 10.60
CA ARG A 46 4.42 -3.96 10.46
C ARG A 46 2.91 -3.89 10.28
N GLY A 47 2.45 -2.93 9.47
CA GLY A 47 1.04 -2.66 9.22
C GLY A 47 0.28 -1.94 10.34
N GLY A 48 0.96 -1.60 11.44
CA GLY A 48 0.37 -0.89 12.57
C GLY A 48 0.68 0.61 12.57
N SER A 49 -0.34 1.45 12.77
CA SER A 49 -0.19 2.91 12.84
C SER A 49 0.52 3.31 14.14
N VAL A 50 1.77 3.78 14.04
CA VAL A 50 2.61 4.15 15.20
C VAL A 50 2.65 5.65 15.48
N LEU A 51 2.39 6.50 14.48
CA LEU A 51 2.30 7.94 14.66
C LEU A 51 1.32 8.52 13.63
N ARG A 52 0.45 9.44 14.05
CA ARG A 52 -0.34 10.26 13.13
C ARG A 52 0.02 11.72 13.31
N ILE A 53 0.24 12.43 12.22
CA ILE A 53 0.51 13.87 12.24
C ILE A 53 -0.59 14.53 11.45
N PHE A 54 -1.36 15.40 12.10
CA PHE A 54 -2.45 16.12 11.45
C PHE A 54 -1.94 17.44 10.89
N GLU A 55 -2.61 17.89 9.83
CA GLU A 55 -2.28 19.16 9.17
C GLU A 55 -2.51 20.36 10.09
N ASP A 56 -3.54 20.29 10.96
CA ASP A 56 -3.79 21.31 11.97
C ASP A 56 -2.60 21.38 12.94
N LYS A 57 -1.93 22.52 12.93
CA LYS A 57 -0.70 22.74 13.69
C LYS A 57 -0.96 22.50 15.18
N GLY A 58 -0.41 21.42 15.72
CA GLY A 58 -0.36 21.18 17.17
C GLY A 58 -0.83 19.79 17.62
N HIS A 59 -1.37 18.95 16.75
CA HIS A 59 -1.85 17.63 17.15
C HIS A 59 -1.06 16.49 16.52
N TYR A 60 -0.47 15.68 17.40
CA TYR A 60 0.12 14.40 17.06
C TYR A 60 -0.75 13.30 17.67
N GLY A 61 -1.27 12.42 16.83
CA GLY A 61 -1.91 11.20 17.29
C GLY A 61 -0.82 10.23 17.75
N SER A 62 -0.95 9.72 18.97
CA SER A 62 -0.08 8.65 19.46
C SER A 62 -0.34 7.34 18.70
N ILE A 63 0.51 6.36 18.97
CA ILE A 63 0.30 4.95 18.61
C ILE A 63 -1.13 4.50 18.96
N ASP A 64 -1.71 3.64 18.11
CA ASP A 64 -3.09 3.19 18.26
C ASP A 64 -3.31 2.53 19.66
N PRO A 65 -4.26 3.03 20.48
CA PRO A 65 -4.50 2.50 21.82
C PRO A 65 -4.83 1.01 21.87
N ARG A 66 -5.32 0.43 20.76
CA ARG A 66 -5.60 -1.01 20.69
C ARG A 66 -4.35 -1.88 20.90
N TYR A 67 -3.16 -1.34 20.65
CA TYR A 67 -1.89 -2.04 20.87
C TYR A 67 -1.47 -2.04 22.34
N MET A 68 -2.10 -1.22 23.17
CA MET A 68 -1.76 -1.00 24.59
C MET A 68 -3.03 -0.95 25.45
N PRO A 69 -3.82 -2.03 25.50
CA PRO A 69 -5.07 -2.03 26.25
C PRO A 69 -4.80 -1.75 27.74
N GLY A 70 -5.31 -0.61 28.23
CA GLY A 70 -5.17 -0.22 29.64
C GLY A 70 -3.85 0.44 30.03
N ALA A 71 -2.96 0.75 29.07
CA ALA A 71 -1.72 1.47 29.31
C ALA A 71 -1.74 2.87 28.68
N GLN A 72 -0.92 3.78 29.23
CA GLN A 72 -0.77 5.12 28.70
C GLN A 72 0.13 5.08 27.46
N ALA A 73 -0.29 5.75 26.39
CA ALA A 73 0.50 5.84 25.18
C ALA A 73 1.73 6.75 25.39
N PRO A 74 2.89 6.43 24.79
CA PRO A 74 4.01 7.36 24.77
C PRO A 74 3.59 8.67 24.12
N GLN A 75 4.11 9.79 24.62
CA GLN A 75 3.83 11.11 24.06
C GLN A 75 4.89 11.45 23.02
N PHE A 76 4.46 11.78 21.81
CA PHE A 76 5.36 12.21 20.74
C PHE A 76 5.68 13.72 20.84
N SER A 77 6.93 14.05 20.58
CA SER A 77 7.40 15.39 20.23
C SER A 77 8.51 15.29 19.18
N LEU A 78 8.83 16.38 18.49
CA LEU A 78 9.88 16.37 17.47
C LEU A 78 11.26 16.06 18.08
N GLU A 79 11.49 16.51 19.32
CA GLU A 79 12.74 16.30 20.06
C GLU A 79 12.94 14.85 20.49
N ASN A 80 11.87 14.06 20.62
CA ASN A 80 11.92 12.70 21.14
C ASN A 80 11.67 11.61 20.08
N ILE A 81 11.60 11.96 18.80
CA ILE A 81 11.23 11.07 17.70
C ILE A 81 11.89 9.68 17.76
N HIS A 82 13.19 9.62 18.01
CA HIS A 82 13.94 8.36 18.08
C HIS A 82 13.45 7.48 19.24
N ALA A 83 13.33 8.05 20.45
CA ALA A 83 12.85 7.33 21.62
C ALA A 83 11.40 6.88 21.42
N TYR A 84 10.54 7.79 20.93
CA TYR A 84 9.13 7.50 20.65
C TYR A 84 8.97 6.35 19.65
N LEU A 85 9.62 6.41 18.48
CA LEU A 85 9.47 5.39 17.45
C LEU A 85 10.08 4.06 17.89
N THR A 86 11.15 4.06 18.67
CA THR A 86 11.71 2.82 19.25
C THR A 86 10.70 2.13 20.17
N GLU A 87 10.09 2.89 21.08
CA GLU A 87 9.07 2.37 22.00
C GLU A 87 7.81 1.92 21.26
N ALA A 88 7.31 2.73 20.31
CA ALA A 88 6.14 2.42 19.52
C ALA A 88 6.31 1.14 18.69
N LYS A 89 7.48 0.92 18.08
CA LYS A 89 7.81 -0.33 17.37
C LYS A 89 7.79 -1.53 18.32
N HIS A 90 8.40 -1.40 19.50
CA HIS A 90 8.41 -2.46 20.50
C HIS A 90 7.00 -2.86 20.96
N ILE A 91 6.12 -1.87 21.16
CA ILE A 91 4.70 -2.09 21.49
C ILE A 91 4.00 -2.92 20.41
N VAL A 92 4.19 -2.58 19.12
CA VAL A 92 3.62 -3.34 18.00
C VAL A 92 4.17 -4.77 17.95
N ASP A 93 5.46 -4.96 18.21
CA ASP A 93 6.07 -6.31 18.24
C ASP A 93 5.48 -7.18 19.36
N ILE A 94 5.28 -6.61 20.56
CA ILE A 94 4.59 -7.31 21.66
C ILE A 94 3.14 -7.64 21.28
N TYR A 95 2.40 -6.68 20.71
CA TYR A 95 1.00 -6.87 20.35
C TYR A 95 0.83 -7.96 19.28
N THR A 96 1.65 -7.92 18.22
CA THR A 96 1.63 -8.92 17.15
C THR A 96 1.98 -10.33 17.63
N THR A 97 2.85 -10.44 18.64
CA THR A 97 3.21 -11.73 19.24
C THR A 97 2.08 -12.33 20.08
N ASN A 98 1.36 -11.48 20.83
CA ASN A 98 0.39 -11.93 21.83
C ASN A 98 -1.06 -12.00 21.33
N VAL A 99 -1.36 -11.38 20.19
CA VAL A 99 -2.73 -11.31 19.65
C VAL A 99 -2.76 -11.84 18.23
N LYS A 100 -3.59 -12.85 17.96
CA LYS A 100 -3.93 -13.24 16.58
C LYS A 100 -4.77 -12.11 15.96
N ASN A 101 -4.21 -11.40 14.99
CA ASN A 101 -4.84 -10.24 14.40
C ASN A 101 -4.50 -10.10 12.90
N HIS A 102 -5.15 -9.15 12.24
CA HIS A 102 -4.96 -8.85 10.81
C HIS A 102 -3.63 -8.15 10.46
N LEU A 103 -2.78 -7.82 11.45
CA LEU A 103 -1.48 -7.21 11.16
C LEU A 103 -0.58 -8.16 10.38
N GLY A 104 -0.78 -9.48 10.43
CA GLY A 104 0.01 -10.41 9.62
C GLY A 104 -0.09 -10.14 8.11
N GLU A 105 -1.31 -9.86 7.62
CA GLU A 105 -1.54 -9.52 6.21
C GLU A 105 -1.06 -8.10 5.90
N LYS A 106 -1.26 -7.16 6.82
CA LYS A 106 -0.76 -5.78 6.68
C LYS A 106 0.78 -5.69 6.73
N ASP A 107 1.46 -6.55 7.47
CA ASP A 107 2.91 -6.68 7.49
C ASP A 107 3.41 -7.13 6.11
N ILE A 108 2.72 -8.09 5.48
CA ILE A 108 2.99 -8.49 4.08
C ILE A 108 2.75 -7.33 3.11
N GLN A 109 1.64 -6.59 3.25
CA GLN A 109 1.38 -5.39 2.44
C GLN A 109 2.54 -4.39 2.57
N GLN A 110 3.02 -4.12 3.79
CA GLN A 110 4.14 -3.21 4.02
C GLN A 110 5.47 -3.77 3.47
N MET A 111 5.69 -5.08 3.51
CA MET A 111 6.85 -5.70 2.87
C MET A 111 6.81 -5.54 1.34
N ILE A 112 5.63 -5.64 0.71
CA ILE A 112 5.46 -5.32 -0.71
C ILE A 112 5.80 -3.86 -0.96
N ILE A 113 5.27 -2.92 -0.16
CA ILE A 113 5.62 -1.50 -0.28
C ILE A 113 7.13 -1.31 -0.20
N LYS A 114 7.78 -1.88 0.81
CA LYS A 114 9.23 -1.79 1.00
C LYS A 114 10.01 -2.25 -0.22
N GLU A 115 9.74 -3.47 -0.71
CA GLU A 115 10.50 -4.02 -1.84
C GLU A 115 10.36 -3.19 -3.11
N ASN A 116 9.21 -2.54 -3.31
CA ASN A 116 8.90 -1.78 -4.52
C ASN A 116 9.11 -0.27 -4.39
N ASN A 117 9.25 0.27 -3.17
CA ASN A 117 9.36 1.70 -2.93
C ASN A 117 10.60 2.15 -2.17
N TYR A 118 11.35 1.32 -1.44
CA TYR A 118 12.53 1.85 -0.71
C TYR A 118 13.57 0.80 -0.33
N SER A 119 13.47 -0.43 -0.85
CA SER A 119 14.57 -1.39 -0.85
C SER A 119 15.71 -0.91 -1.76
N CYS A 120 16.89 -1.50 -1.63
CA CYS A 120 18.00 -1.25 -2.55
C CYS A 120 17.70 -1.66 -4.00
N ASN A 121 16.66 -2.47 -4.22
CA ASN A 121 16.26 -3.01 -5.53
C ASN A 121 14.95 -2.38 -6.05
N SER A 122 14.34 -1.46 -5.31
CA SER A 122 13.02 -0.87 -5.63
C SER A 122 12.99 -0.11 -6.96
N PHE A 123 14.13 0.35 -7.46
CA PHE A 123 14.19 0.97 -8.79
C PHE A 123 14.30 -0.06 -9.93
N ASP A 124 14.55 -1.33 -9.60
CA ASP A 124 14.63 -2.45 -10.54
C ASP A 124 13.31 -3.24 -10.61
N THR A 125 12.32 -2.91 -9.78
CA THR A 125 10.95 -3.43 -9.88
C THR A 125 10.13 -2.65 -10.90
N ASP A 126 9.05 -3.25 -11.41
CA ASP A 126 8.22 -2.63 -12.47
C ASP A 126 7.03 -1.82 -11.95
N TYR A 127 6.83 -1.80 -10.63
CA TYR A 127 5.69 -1.16 -9.98
C TYR A 127 6.15 -0.35 -8.78
N PHE A 128 5.50 0.79 -8.56
CA PHE A 128 5.63 1.57 -7.33
C PHE A 128 4.28 1.60 -6.62
N ILE A 129 4.27 1.38 -5.31
CA ILE A 129 3.06 1.43 -4.50
C ILE A 129 2.75 2.89 -4.13
N ILE A 130 1.62 3.41 -4.60
CA ILE A 130 1.22 4.80 -4.39
C ILE A 130 0.48 4.97 -3.08
N ASP A 131 -0.42 4.05 -2.74
CA ASP A 131 -1.24 4.09 -1.54
C ASP A 131 -1.48 2.69 -1.00
N SER A 132 -1.79 2.63 0.29
CA SER A 132 -2.27 1.44 0.99
C SER A 132 -3.56 1.76 1.73
N GLU A 133 -4.43 0.76 1.88
CA GLU A 133 -5.72 0.90 2.56
C GLU A 133 -6.60 2.03 1.94
N TYR A 134 -6.70 2.06 0.61
CA TYR A 134 -7.51 3.04 -0.10
C TYR A 134 -9.00 2.80 0.17
N GLN A 135 -9.70 3.81 0.67
CA GLN A 135 -11.08 3.72 1.14
C GLN A 135 -12.02 4.47 0.21
N TYR A 136 -13.09 3.79 -0.19
CA TYR A 136 -14.21 4.35 -0.93
C TYR A 136 -15.51 3.82 -0.33
N GLY A 137 -16.35 4.72 0.20
CA GLY A 137 -17.51 4.32 1.00
C GLY A 137 -17.09 3.52 2.24
N ASP A 138 -17.75 2.38 2.44
CA ASP A 138 -17.44 1.37 3.46
C ASP A 138 -16.42 0.31 3.00
N LYS A 139 -16.02 0.36 1.72
CA LYS A 139 -15.08 -0.58 1.09
C LYS A 139 -13.64 -0.09 1.19
N ARG A 140 -12.70 -1.04 1.12
CA ARG A 140 -11.27 -0.75 1.17
C ARG A 140 -10.49 -1.67 0.25
N PHE A 141 -9.58 -1.08 -0.52
CA PHE A 141 -8.58 -1.79 -1.31
C PHE A 141 -7.24 -1.81 -0.57
N ASP A 142 -6.52 -2.93 -0.67
CA ASP A 142 -5.29 -3.12 0.06
C ASP A 142 -4.16 -2.22 -0.45
N LEU A 143 -3.81 -2.30 -1.73
CA LEU A 143 -2.74 -1.50 -2.32
C LEU A 143 -3.18 -0.85 -3.64
N VAL A 144 -2.64 0.33 -3.92
CA VAL A 144 -2.72 1.00 -5.21
C VAL A 144 -1.32 1.13 -5.77
N ALA A 145 -1.07 0.64 -6.98
CA ALA A 145 0.24 0.68 -7.61
C ALA A 145 0.23 1.39 -8.97
N LEU A 146 1.38 1.97 -9.33
CA LEU A 146 1.68 2.49 -10.66
C LEU A 146 2.58 1.50 -11.37
N GLU A 147 2.14 0.99 -12.53
CA GLU A 147 3.01 0.27 -13.48
C GLU A 147 3.94 1.29 -14.14
N TRP A 148 5.17 1.37 -13.68
CA TRP A 148 6.22 2.18 -14.26
C TRP A 148 7.47 1.30 -14.40
N GLU A 149 7.47 0.51 -15.48
CA GLU A 149 8.47 -0.54 -15.72
C GLU A 149 9.91 -0.03 -15.56
N SER A 150 10.79 -0.88 -15.03
CA SER A 150 12.21 -0.55 -14.84
C SER A 150 12.97 -0.62 -16.17
N THR A 151 12.58 0.26 -17.09
CA THR A 151 13.19 0.41 -18.40
C THR A 151 13.43 1.88 -18.70
N PRO A 152 14.52 2.22 -19.40
CA PRO A 152 14.77 3.61 -19.82
C PRO A 152 13.62 4.21 -20.65
N ALA A 153 12.89 3.40 -21.41
CA ALA A 153 11.78 3.86 -22.25
C ALA A 153 10.57 4.28 -21.41
N ALA A 154 10.21 3.49 -20.40
CA ALA A 154 9.12 3.80 -19.47
C ALA A 154 9.45 5.02 -18.60
N HIS A 155 10.64 5.07 -18.00
CA HIS A 155 11.06 6.20 -17.17
C HIS A 155 11.18 7.54 -17.91
N LYS A 156 11.34 7.51 -19.24
CA LYS A 156 11.35 8.72 -20.11
C LYS A 156 9.96 9.07 -20.66
N LEU A 157 8.93 8.30 -20.34
CA LEU A 157 7.57 8.42 -20.88
C LEU A 157 7.58 8.54 -22.40
N ALA A 158 8.21 7.57 -23.07
CA ALA A 158 8.07 7.44 -24.52
C ALA A 158 6.58 7.30 -24.88
N LYS A 159 6.15 7.76 -26.07
CA LYS A 159 4.72 7.88 -26.45
C LYS A 159 3.87 6.62 -26.23
N THR A 160 4.48 5.44 -26.21
CA THR A 160 3.82 4.13 -26.02
C THR A 160 3.87 3.59 -24.59
N ALA A 161 4.62 4.24 -23.69
CA ALA A 161 4.86 3.79 -22.32
C ALA A 161 4.10 4.68 -21.33
N ILE A 162 2.78 4.81 -21.52
CA ILE A 162 1.90 5.52 -20.60
C ILE A 162 1.64 4.60 -19.40
N PRO A 163 2.01 5.01 -18.17
CA PRO A 163 1.81 4.19 -16.97
C PRO A 163 0.35 3.82 -16.73
N ARG A 164 0.12 2.76 -15.95
CA ARG A 164 -1.22 2.26 -15.62
C ARG A 164 -1.37 2.10 -14.11
N LEU A 165 -2.58 2.34 -13.60
CA LEU A 165 -2.89 2.06 -12.19
C LEU A 165 -3.41 0.64 -11.99
N PHE A 166 -3.01 0.06 -10.87
CA PHE A 166 -3.46 -1.23 -10.38
C PHE A 166 -4.07 -1.04 -8.99
N ILE A 167 -5.21 -1.67 -8.77
CA ILE A 167 -5.72 -2.01 -7.45
C ILE A 167 -5.31 -3.45 -7.18
N ILE A 168 -4.58 -3.67 -6.09
CA ILE A 168 -4.03 -4.97 -5.73
C ILE A 168 -4.66 -5.41 -4.41
N GLU A 169 -5.30 -6.58 -4.44
CA GLU A 169 -5.78 -7.29 -3.25
C GLU A 169 -4.71 -8.26 -2.74
N VAL A 170 -4.43 -8.28 -1.44
CA VAL A 170 -3.41 -9.14 -0.84
C VAL A 170 -4.06 -10.16 0.07
N LYS A 171 -3.86 -11.45 -0.18
CA LYS A 171 -4.34 -12.51 0.71
C LYS A 171 -3.19 -13.33 1.29
N GLN A 172 -3.20 -13.48 2.61
CA GLN A 172 -2.27 -14.35 3.32
C GLN A 172 -2.85 -15.74 3.58
N GLY A 173 -2.16 -16.77 3.07
CA GLY A 173 -2.57 -18.16 3.24
C GLY A 173 -3.81 -18.52 2.43
N TYR A 174 -4.40 -19.67 2.74
CA TYR A 174 -5.51 -20.23 1.96
C TYR A 174 -6.91 -19.98 2.56
N LYS A 175 -6.98 -19.53 3.82
CA LYS A 175 -8.25 -19.37 4.55
C LYS A 175 -8.97 -18.06 4.26
N SER A 176 -8.25 -17.02 3.83
CA SER A 176 -8.79 -15.70 3.50
C SER A 176 -9.20 -15.56 2.02
N ILE A 177 -9.04 -16.62 1.23
CA ILE A 177 -9.30 -16.60 -0.22
C ILE A 177 -10.79 -16.53 -0.51
N ARG A 178 -11.61 -17.28 0.23
CA ARG A 178 -13.06 -17.33 0.06
C ARG A 178 -13.75 -16.59 1.17
N SER A 179 -14.93 -16.06 0.87
CA SER A 179 -15.77 -15.46 1.90
C SER A 179 -16.18 -16.49 2.95
N THR A 180 -16.08 -16.11 4.22
CA THR A 180 -16.49 -16.96 5.34
C THR A 180 -17.47 -16.22 6.22
N GLN A 181 -18.54 -16.89 6.61
CA GLN A 181 -19.47 -16.38 7.61
C GLN A 181 -19.17 -16.98 8.98
N SER A 182 -19.11 -16.13 9.99
CA SER A 182 -19.01 -16.53 11.40
C SER A 182 -20.13 -15.91 12.21
N VAL A 183 -20.74 -16.71 13.08
CA VAL A 183 -21.73 -16.24 14.05
C VAL A 183 -21.06 -16.11 15.41
N LYS A 184 -21.09 -14.93 16.00
CA LYS A 184 -20.61 -14.67 17.36
C LYS A 184 -21.56 -13.70 18.06
N ASP A 185 -21.98 -14.04 19.27
CA ASP A 185 -22.88 -13.22 20.10
C ASP A 185 -24.15 -12.78 19.32
N ASP A 186 -24.80 -13.73 18.64
CA ASP A 186 -25.97 -13.54 17.76
C ASP A 186 -25.77 -12.55 16.59
N LYS A 187 -24.52 -12.21 16.27
CA LYS A 187 -24.16 -11.41 15.09
C LYS A 187 -23.48 -12.28 14.06
N THR A 188 -24.07 -12.33 12.87
CA THR A 188 -23.41 -12.89 11.68
C THR A 188 -22.43 -11.85 11.14
N THR A 189 -21.19 -12.27 10.98
CA THR A 189 -20.10 -11.48 10.41
C THR A 189 -19.59 -12.21 9.18
N GLU A 190 -19.47 -11.51 8.06
CA GLU A 190 -18.89 -12.03 6.83
C GLU A 190 -17.46 -11.47 6.70
N SER A 191 -16.50 -12.37 6.54
CA SER A 191 -15.14 -12.00 6.13
C SER A 191 -15.06 -12.14 4.62
N PRO A 192 -14.80 -11.07 3.86
CA PRO A 192 -14.83 -11.11 2.41
C PRO A 192 -13.64 -11.86 1.81
N GLY A 193 -13.93 -12.69 0.80
CA GLY A 193 -12.96 -13.35 -0.08
C GLY A 193 -12.69 -12.56 -1.35
N LEU A 194 -11.84 -13.09 -2.23
CA LEU A 194 -11.38 -12.42 -3.45
C LEU A 194 -12.54 -12.01 -4.37
N LYS A 195 -13.61 -12.82 -4.47
CA LYS A 195 -14.74 -12.50 -5.32
C LYS A 195 -15.44 -11.21 -4.89
N ILE A 196 -15.65 -11.03 -3.58
CA ILE A 196 -16.27 -9.81 -3.04
C ILE A 196 -15.38 -8.60 -3.32
N HIS A 197 -14.06 -8.71 -3.13
CA HIS A 197 -13.14 -7.63 -3.45
C HIS A 197 -13.10 -7.30 -4.96
N GLN A 198 -13.25 -8.30 -5.84
CA GLN A 198 -13.40 -8.07 -7.28
C GLN A 198 -14.71 -7.35 -7.62
N ASP A 199 -15.82 -7.70 -6.96
CA ASP A 199 -17.10 -7.00 -7.13
C ASP A 199 -17.05 -5.56 -6.62
N ASP A 200 -16.36 -5.33 -5.50
CA ASP A 200 -16.09 -3.99 -4.98
C ASP A 200 -15.25 -3.15 -5.94
N PHE A 201 -14.24 -3.75 -6.55
CA PHE A 201 -13.47 -3.11 -7.62
C PHE A 201 -14.34 -2.78 -8.83
N ARG A 202 -15.18 -3.72 -9.29
CA ARG A 202 -16.08 -3.51 -10.44
C ARG A 202 -17.08 -2.39 -10.20
N ASP A 203 -17.70 -2.39 -9.02
CA ASP A 203 -18.54 -1.29 -8.56
C ASP A 203 -17.75 0.01 -8.60
N PHE A 204 -16.56 0.05 -7.99
CA PHE A 204 -15.70 1.22 -7.98
C PHE A 204 -15.39 1.77 -9.38
N VAL A 205 -15.03 0.92 -10.36
CA VAL A 205 -14.68 1.37 -11.73
C VAL A 205 -15.88 1.62 -12.64
N SER A 206 -17.11 1.33 -12.21
CA SER A 206 -18.32 1.58 -13.00
C SER A 206 -18.70 3.06 -13.15
N ASP A 207 -18.11 3.93 -12.32
CA ASP A 207 -18.33 5.37 -12.30
C ASP A 207 -17.09 6.10 -12.85
N CYS A 208 -17.22 6.65 -14.05
CA CYS A 208 -16.12 7.32 -14.75
C CYS A 208 -15.60 8.55 -13.99
N ASP A 209 -16.46 9.34 -13.35
CA ASP A 209 -16.05 10.56 -12.64
C ASP A 209 -15.28 10.19 -11.37
N ARG A 210 -15.72 9.15 -10.67
CA ARG A 210 -14.98 8.59 -9.52
C ARG A 210 -13.61 8.08 -9.93
N VAL A 211 -13.53 7.31 -11.03
CA VAL A 211 -12.25 6.79 -11.54
C VAL A 211 -11.33 7.94 -11.93
N GLN A 212 -11.83 8.97 -12.61
CA GLN A 212 -11.03 10.13 -12.99
C GLN A 212 -10.51 10.90 -11.76
N ASN A 213 -11.34 11.10 -10.74
CA ASN A 213 -10.93 11.75 -9.50
C ASN A 213 -9.87 10.94 -8.74
N PHE A 214 -10.06 9.62 -8.66
CA PHE A 214 -9.07 8.70 -8.09
C PHE A 214 -7.74 8.77 -8.84
N GLN A 215 -7.78 8.71 -10.16
CA GLN A 215 -6.59 8.80 -11.02
C GLN A 215 -5.82 10.10 -10.79
N ASN A 216 -6.51 11.23 -10.74
CA ASN A 216 -5.91 12.54 -10.48
C ASN A 216 -5.27 12.60 -9.08
N ASP A 217 -5.95 12.08 -8.06
CA ASP A 217 -5.44 12.05 -6.69
C ASP A 217 -4.22 11.12 -6.56
N MET A 218 -4.23 9.94 -7.20
CA MET A 218 -3.09 9.02 -7.22
C MET A 218 -1.87 9.59 -7.95
N LEU A 219 -2.07 10.32 -9.06
CA LEU A 219 -0.98 11.05 -9.72
C LEU A 219 -0.39 12.12 -8.80
N ASN A 220 -1.23 12.88 -8.11
CA ASN A 220 -0.77 13.91 -7.17
C ASN A 220 -0.03 13.29 -5.99
N LEU A 221 -0.56 12.21 -5.41
CA LEU A 221 0.06 11.48 -4.31
C LEU A 221 1.41 10.88 -4.72
N PHE A 222 1.50 10.26 -5.90
CA PHE A 222 2.75 9.74 -6.45
C PHE A 222 3.80 10.85 -6.61
N ARG A 223 3.39 12.01 -7.13
CA ARG A 223 4.25 13.20 -7.23
C ARG A 223 4.72 13.65 -5.86
N GLN A 224 3.83 13.76 -4.87
CA GLN A 224 4.17 14.15 -3.50
C GLN A 224 5.16 13.17 -2.85
N LYS A 225 4.94 11.86 -2.98
CA LYS A 225 5.87 10.84 -2.47
C LYS A 225 7.26 10.97 -3.11
N ARG A 226 7.34 11.28 -4.42
CA ARG A 226 8.61 11.57 -5.10
C ARG A 226 9.27 12.85 -4.59
N ILE A 227 8.52 13.93 -4.40
CA ILE A 227 9.05 15.19 -3.85
C ILE A 227 9.67 14.98 -2.47
N LEU A 228 8.99 14.22 -1.60
CA LEU A 228 9.49 13.90 -0.25
C LEU A 228 10.61 12.85 -0.25
N GLY A 229 10.91 12.22 -1.39
CA GLY A 229 11.91 11.16 -1.51
C GLY A 229 11.49 9.85 -0.80
N LEU A 230 10.18 9.61 -0.69
CA LEU A 230 9.60 8.35 -0.21
C LEU A 230 9.54 7.27 -1.31
N ILE A 231 9.85 7.66 -2.56
CA ILE A 231 10.10 6.77 -3.70
C ILE A 231 11.51 7.10 -4.24
N PRO A 232 12.48 6.17 -4.21
CA PRO A 232 13.90 6.38 -4.42
C PRO A 232 14.22 6.63 -5.89
N GLY A 233 15.42 7.16 -6.12
CA GLY A 233 15.87 7.59 -7.44
C GLY A 233 15.31 8.96 -7.87
N PHE A 234 14.48 9.59 -7.05
CA PHE A 234 13.86 10.87 -7.34
C PHE A 234 14.04 11.85 -6.18
N LYS A 235 15.07 12.69 -6.25
CA LYS A 235 15.10 13.96 -5.51
C LYS A 235 14.89 15.08 -6.51
N LEU A 236 14.03 16.04 -6.21
CA LEU A 236 14.01 17.30 -6.96
C LEU A 236 15.43 17.91 -6.91
N GLY A 237 16.05 18.06 -8.08
CA GLY A 237 17.41 18.59 -8.24
C GLY A 237 18.45 17.57 -8.69
N ASP A 238 18.46 16.35 -8.15
CA ASP A 238 19.38 15.28 -8.57
C ASP A 238 18.70 14.40 -9.61
N ASN A 239 18.93 14.69 -10.90
CA ASN A 239 18.34 13.99 -12.06
C ASN A 239 16.89 14.36 -12.42
N ALA A 240 16.39 15.54 -12.01
CA ALA A 240 15.06 16.03 -12.42
C ALA A 240 14.88 16.04 -13.95
N ASP A 241 15.97 16.25 -14.71
CA ASP A 241 15.95 16.23 -16.17
C ASP A 241 16.01 14.81 -16.78
N LYS A 242 16.39 13.80 -16.00
CA LYS A 242 16.59 12.41 -16.50
C LYS A 242 15.28 11.64 -16.62
N TYR A 243 14.34 11.89 -15.70
CA TYR A 243 13.07 11.16 -15.62
C TYR A 243 11.92 12.14 -15.52
N LYS A 244 10.96 12.00 -16.44
CA LYS A 244 9.81 12.91 -16.50
C LYS A 244 8.82 12.60 -15.38
N ASP A 245 8.13 13.64 -14.93
CA ASP A 245 6.96 13.46 -14.07
C ASP A 245 5.85 12.72 -14.83
N VAL A 246 5.23 11.76 -14.14
CA VAL A 246 4.07 11.04 -14.66
C VAL A 246 2.87 11.97 -14.58
N THR A 247 2.52 12.59 -15.70
CA THR A 247 1.38 13.53 -15.79
C THR A 247 0.14 12.91 -16.43
N GLN A 248 0.26 11.69 -16.96
CA GLN A 248 -0.79 10.97 -17.64
C GLN A 248 -0.69 9.48 -17.32
N ILE A 249 -1.84 8.83 -17.21
CA ILE A 249 -1.98 7.39 -17.01
C ILE A 249 -3.06 6.86 -17.95
N GLN A 250 -3.00 5.56 -18.22
CA GLN A 250 -4.02 4.90 -19.01
C GLN A 250 -5.39 5.00 -18.32
N PRO A 251 -6.49 5.18 -19.07
CA PRO A 251 -7.83 5.32 -18.47
C PRO A 251 -8.28 4.09 -17.68
N LYS A 252 -7.88 2.90 -18.13
CA LYS A 252 -8.24 1.63 -17.47
C LYS A 252 -7.39 1.43 -16.21
N VAL A 253 -8.06 1.17 -15.09
CA VAL A 253 -7.45 0.64 -13.86
C VAL A 253 -7.55 -0.88 -13.90
N GLU A 254 -6.49 -1.59 -13.51
CA GLU A 254 -6.48 -3.06 -13.45
C GLU A 254 -6.72 -3.57 -12.03
N PHE A 255 -7.31 -4.75 -11.92
CA PHE A 255 -7.43 -5.48 -10.67
C PHE A 255 -6.46 -6.66 -10.67
N ALA A 256 -5.61 -6.72 -9.65
CA ALA A 256 -4.66 -7.80 -9.46
C ALA A 256 -4.71 -8.37 -8.04
N CYS A 257 -4.23 -9.60 -7.88
CA CYS A 257 -4.13 -10.24 -6.57
C CYS A 257 -2.68 -10.65 -6.28
N VAL A 258 -2.28 -10.57 -5.02
CA VAL A 258 -1.06 -11.18 -4.48
C VAL A 258 -1.47 -12.26 -3.48
N LEU A 259 -1.04 -13.50 -3.72
CA LEU A 259 -1.37 -14.64 -2.87
C LEU A 259 -0.14 -15.06 -2.05
N ALA A 260 0.04 -14.44 -0.89
CA ALA A 260 1.21 -14.67 -0.05
C ALA A 260 1.05 -15.97 0.76
N ASN A 261 2.04 -16.87 0.66
CA ASN A 261 2.06 -18.15 1.40
C ASN A 261 0.81 -19.03 1.16
N TYR A 262 0.24 -18.99 -0.04
CA TYR A 262 -0.90 -19.84 -0.38
C TYR A 262 -0.52 -21.33 -0.35
N LYS A 263 -1.37 -22.16 0.27
CA LYS A 263 -1.21 -23.61 0.26
C LYS A 263 -1.72 -24.15 -1.09
N THR A 264 -0.82 -24.48 -2.00
CA THR A 264 -1.15 -24.96 -3.36
C THR A 264 -2.09 -26.17 -3.39
N GLN A 265 -1.99 -27.08 -2.41
CA GLN A 265 -2.91 -28.24 -2.26
C GLN A 265 -4.34 -27.87 -1.83
N SER A 266 -4.60 -26.62 -1.45
CA SER A 266 -5.95 -26.18 -1.07
C SER A 266 -6.83 -26.00 -2.31
N THR A 267 -8.08 -26.44 -2.22
CA THR A 267 -9.09 -26.24 -3.28
C THR A 267 -9.73 -24.85 -3.25
N GLN A 268 -9.50 -24.06 -2.19
CA GLN A 268 -10.18 -22.79 -1.95
C GLN A 268 -10.02 -21.81 -3.11
N LEU A 269 -8.78 -21.61 -3.61
CA LEU A 269 -8.53 -20.73 -4.75
C LEU A 269 -9.20 -21.23 -6.02
N ARG A 270 -9.12 -22.53 -6.32
CA ARG A 270 -9.78 -23.10 -7.50
C ARG A 270 -11.29 -22.87 -7.47
N LEU A 271 -11.92 -23.02 -6.30
CA LEU A 271 -13.36 -22.78 -6.13
C LEU A 271 -13.70 -21.29 -6.25
N GLU A 272 -12.90 -20.41 -5.65
CA GLU A 272 -13.12 -18.96 -5.76
C GLU A 272 -12.98 -18.48 -7.21
N LEU A 273 -11.95 -18.95 -7.93
CA LEU A 273 -11.73 -18.60 -9.33
C LEU A 273 -12.91 -18.99 -10.22
N GLN A 274 -13.64 -20.07 -9.93
CA GLN A 274 -14.83 -20.45 -10.72
C GLN A 274 -15.93 -19.37 -10.68
N GLU A 275 -16.01 -18.61 -9.59
CA GLU A 275 -17.00 -17.57 -9.39
C GLU A 275 -16.49 -16.20 -9.87
N MET A 276 -15.16 -16.00 -9.93
CA MET A 276 -14.52 -14.75 -10.34
C MET A 276 -14.50 -14.53 -11.85
N GLU A 277 -14.55 -13.27 -12.27
CA GLU A 277 -14.22 -12.85 -13.63
C GLU A 277 -12.69 -12.87 -13.86
N ASP A 278 -12.26 -12.70 -15.12
CA ASP A 278 -10.84 -12.65 -15.44
C ASP A 278 -10.16 -11.47 -14.72
N CYS A 279 -9.01 -11.74 -14.12
CA CYS A 279 -8.20 -10.78 -13.38
C CYS A 279 -6.74 -11.22 -13.37
N LEU A 280 -5.89 -10.36 -12.81
CA LEU A 280 -4.45 -10.56 -12.81
C LEU A 280 -3.97 -11.08 -11.46
N PHE A 281 -2.88 -11.85 -11.48
CA PHE A 281 -2.24 -12.41 -10.31
C PHE A 281 -0.75 -12.20 -10.43
N PHE A 282 -0.14 -11.63 -9.39
CA PHE A 282 1.31 -11.54 -9.31
C PHE A 282 1.86 -12.89 -8.86
N ASN A 283 2.70 -13.48 -9.71
CA ASN A 283 3.62 -14.53 -9.32
C ASN A 283 4.89 -13.92 -8.75
N SER A 284 5.44 -14.54 -7.71
CA SER A 284 6.68 -14.08 -7.12
C SER A 284 7.85 -14.33 -8.07
N SER A 285 8.73 -13.33 -8.24
CA SER A 285 10.05 -13.54 -8.84
C SER A 285 10.90 -14.26 -7.81
N PHE A 286 10.96 -15.59 -7.91
CA PHE A 286 11.48 -16.46 -6.85
C PHE A 286 10.75 -16.21 -5.51
N MET A 287 11.45 -16.02 -4.39
CA MET A 287 10.86 -15.94 -3.04
C MET A 287 10.85 -14.50 -2.47
N GLY A 288 10.56 -13.50 -3.30
CA GLY A 288 10.53 -12.07 -2.90
C GLY A 288 9.18 -11.38 -3.13
N TYR A 289 9.07 -10.13 -2.66
CA TYR A 289 7.87 -9.28 -2.81
C TYR A 289 8.00 -8.18 -3.89
N GLY A 290 9.12 -8.14 -4.62
CA GLY A 290 9.26 -7.26 -5.77
C GLY A 290 8.23 -7.63 -6.85
N LEU A 291 7.51 -6.64 -7.37
CA LEU A 291 6.51 -6.81 -8.40
C LEU A 291 7.15 -6.57 -9.77
N TYR A 292 7.02 -7.57 -10.64
CA TYR A 292 7.57 -7.54 -11.99
C TYR A 292 6.47 -7.84 -12.99
N LYS A 293 6.47 -7.11 -14.11
CA LYS A 293 5.46 -7.28 -15.16
C LYS A 293 5.51 -8.68 -15.76
N SER A 294 6.71 -9.27 -15.85
CA SER A 294 6.91 -10.65 -16.30
C SER A 294 6.33 -11.70 -15.35
N GLY A 295 6.10 -11.34 -14.08
CA GLY A 295 5.47 -12.21 -13.08
C GLY A 295 3.94 -12.16 -13.12
N LEU A 296 3.34 -11.32 -13.96
CA LEU A 296 1.89 -11.14 -14.01
C LEU A 296 1.21 -12.24 -14.84
N MET A 297 0.23 -12.91 -14.26
CA MET A 297 -0.54 -13.98 -14.89
C MET A 297 -2.02 -13.62 -14.90
N ASN A 298 -2.74 -13.99 -15.95
CA ASN A 298 -4.21 -13.92 -15.92
C ASN A 298 -4.80 -15.16 -15.23
N LYS A 299 -6.11 -15.13 -14.95
CA LYS A 299 -6.83 -16.24 -14.31
C LYS A 299 -6.61 -17.56 -15.04
N ALA A 300 -6.70 -17.57 -16.37
CA ALA A 300 -6.55 -18.80 -17.17
C ALA A 300 -5.13 -19.41 -17.08
N ALA A 301 -4.08 -18.58 -16.96
CA ALA A 301 -2.72 -19.04 -16.74
C ALA A 301 -2.55 -19.61 -15.33
N LEU A 302 -3.09 -18.94 -14.31
CA LEU A 302 -3.08 -19.42 -12.93
C LEU A 302 -3.82 -20.75 -12.76
N GLU A 303 -4.98 -20.91 -13.39
CA GLU A 303 -5.73 -22.18 -13.36
C GLU A 303 -4.92 -23.36 -13.93
N LYS A 304 -4.10 -23.11 -14.95
CA LYS A 304 -3.19 -24.13 -15.50
C LYS A 304 -2.08 -24.50 -14.53
N GLU A 305 -1.57 -23.55 -13.76
CA GLU A 305 -0.55 -23.84 -12.73
C GLU A 305 -1.13 -24.65 -11.58
N LEU A 306 -2.36 -24.38 -11.16
CA LEU A 306 -3.05 -25.13 -10.10
C LEU A 306 -3.39 -26.58 -10.48
N CYS A 307 -3.35 -26.92 -11.77
CA CYS A 307 -3.60 -28.27 -12.28
C CYS A 307 -2.33 -29.13 -12.43
N ARG A 308 -1.14 -28.57 -12.22
CA ARG A 308 0.15 -29.28 -12.29
C ARG A 308 0.50 -29.92 -10.94
#